data_AF-A0A2P6V571-F1
#
_entry.id   AF-A0A2P6V571-F1
#
_cell.length_a   1.000
_cell.length_b   1.000
_cell.length_c   1.000
_cell.angle_alpha   90.00
_cell.angle_beta   90.00
_cell.angle_gamma   90.00
#
_symmetry.space_group_name_H-M   'P 1'
#
loop_
_entity.id
_entity.type
_entity.pdbx_description
1 polymer ?
#
loop_
_entity_poly.entity_id
_entity_poly.type
_entity_poly.pdbx_seq_one_letter_code
_entity_poly.pdbx_strand_id
1 'polypeptide(L)'
;MVARETALQRVQRTCTEAVEGSPDVTIDQEAVAAAAAALPAQQEVLAACQYMRLPIRFDSLQAEVNALALFHLLDFGSGFDSMLLAKTGRDARETVQFGLLGMLMGGGDSLESHHWLREFSAYQVFQFFNIDASEDEAVPGLPGVVLTRQGPLGAFTTKLREAMAETGMVLDGSGHASLGAFILATLDAQAAGGSPPSVAALVEELAEAFPAFADTGLYRGHQVCFYRKAQLLAAQLHLRFRGSDDRFKFVDMADLSADSGNLLPAVFRRQGVVQLSEGLAVAVDAGTDLQGDERERALRAAAVVAARRVCDAARAGAAAEVGDGGTPMSGQAEEYGGTEGAPTPRINVDPVVQNVAYVYPAGEAPGSGTGSGRGHDRGAVGYDTHEGALRRGGPAGPEERVHLSGESQPEGYMKP
;
A
#
# COMPACT_ATOMS: atom_id res chain seq x y z
N MET A 1 12.40 0.48 -36.15
CA MET A 1 11.35 0.57 -35.11
C MET A 1 12.02 1.13 -33.86
N VAL A 2 11.59 2.29 -33.38
CA VAL A 2 11.99 2.75 -32.03
C VAL A 2 11.25 1.85 -31.04
N ALA A 3 11.96 1.25 -30.09
CA ALA A 3 11.33 0.44 -29.06
C ALA A 3 10.32 1.30 -28.28
N ARG A 4 9.11 0.77 -28.04
CA ARG A 4 8.09 1.47 -27.24
C ARG A 4 8.62 1.65 -25.81
N GLU A 5 8.45 2.85 -25.26
CA GLU A 5 8.79 3.14 -23.85
C GLU A 5 8.01 2.22 -22.91
N THR A 6 8.70 1.59 -21.95
CA THR A 6 8.07 0.71 -20.96
C THR A 6 7.37 1.51 -19.84
N ALA A 7 6.51 0.86 -19.06
CA ALA A 7 5.85 1.48 -17.91
C ALA A 7 6.84 2.10 -16.92
N LEU A 8 7.95 1.40 -16.64
CA LEU A 8 8.96 1.84 -15.67
C LEU A 8 9.82 2.98 -16.21
N GLN A 9 10.11 2.97 -17.51
CA GLN A 9 10.75 4.11 -18.18
C GLN A 9 9.85 5.35 -18.13
N ARG A 10 8.53 5.21 -18.33
CA ARG A 10 7.56 6.29 -18.15
C ARG A 10 7.55 6.85 -16.74
N VAL A 11 7.59 6.01 -15.71
CA VAL A 11 7.68 6.47 -14.30
C VAL A 11 8.92 7.33 -14.11
N GLN A 12 10.10 6.83 -14.53
CA GLN A 12 11.36 7.56 -14.39
C GLN A 12 11.34 8.91 -15.12
N ARG A 13 10.90 8.91 -16.39
CA ARG A 13 10.85 10.11 -17.22
C ARG A 13 9.87 11.14 -16.65
N THR A 14 8.61 10.76 -16.44
CA THR A 14 7.57 11.70 -16.01
C THR A 14 7.80 12.24 -14.59
N CYS A 15 8.36 11.43 -13.68
CA CYS A 15 8.76 11.92 -12.35
C CYS A 15 9.93 12.91 -12.45
N THR A 16 10.92 12.65 -13.33
CA THR A 16 12.04 13.58 -13.54
C THR A 16 11.57 14.92 -14.09
N GLU A 17 10.71 14.90 -15.12
CA GLU A 17 10.10 16.11 -15.70
C GLU A 17 9.30 16.91 -14.65
N ALA A 18 8.55 16.22 -13.77
CA ALA A 18 7.78 16.86 -12.71
C ALA A 18 8.68 17.58 -11.68
N VAL A 19 9.82 16.97 -11.32
CA VAL A 19 10.77 17.53 -10.35
C VAL A 19 11.57 18.69 -10.94
N GLU A 20 12.09 18.56 -12.17
CA GLU A 20 12.88 19.62 -12.82
C GLU A 20 12.07 20.90 -13.04
N GLY A 21 10.76 20.75 -13.31
CA GLY A 21 9.83 21.87 -13.46
C GLY A 21 9.16 22.33 -12.16
N SER A 22 9.58 21.85 -10.99
CA SER A 22 8.84 22.12 -9.75
C SER A 22 9.22 23.41 -9.03
N PRO A 23 8.25 24.25 -8.63
CA PRO A 23 8.47 25.31 -7.67
C PRO A 23 8.40 24.82 -6.21
N ASP A 24 7.91 23.60 -5.98
CA ASP A 24 7.54 23.09 -4.66
C ASP A 24 8.55 22.12 -4.05
N VAL A 25 9.36 21.48 -4.88
CA VAL A 25 10.35 20.49 -4.44
C VAL A 25 11.67 20.65 -5.17
N THR A 26 12.78 20.45 -4.45
CA THR A 26 14.12 20.34 -5.03
C THR A 26 14.86 19.16 -4.39
N ILE A 27 15.87 18.64 -5.08
CA ILE A 27 16.71 17.54 -4.58
C ILE A 27 18.12 18.03 -4.35
N ASP A 28 18.59 17.90 -3.12
CA ASP A 28 19.94 18.32 -2.70
C ASP A 28 20.98 17.23 -2.99
N GLN A 29 22.01 17.57 -3.76
CA GLN A 29 23.00 16.58 -4.23
C GLN A 29 23.99 16.16 -3.13
N GLU A 30 24.31 17.04 -2.18
CA GLU A 30 25.20 16.71 -1.08
C GLU A 30 24.50 15.75 -0.11
N ALA A 31 23.22 16.01 0.19
CA ALA A 31 22.38 15.11 0.98
C ALA A 31 22.15 13.77 0.27
N VAL A 32 22.00 13.74 -1.07
CA VAL A 32 21.96 12.49 -1.85
C VAL A 32 23.24 11.67 -1.64
N ALA A 33 24.41 12.31 -1.73
CA ALA A 33 25.69 11.61 -1.53
C ALA A 33 25.84 11.09 -0.09
N ALA A 34 25.42 11.88 0.90
CA ALA A 34 25.41 11.47 2.30
C ALA A 34 24.45 10.29 2.55
N ALA A 35 23.25 10.33 1.98
CA ALA A 35 22.27 9.24 2.08
C ALA A 35 22.76 7.96 1.39
N ALA A 36 23.44 8.09 0.25
CA ALA A 36 24.04 6.96 -0.45
C ALA A 36 25.16 6.29 0.37
N ALA A 37 26.03 7.08 1.00
CA ALA A 37 27.08 6.58 1.88
C ALA A 37 26.54 5.92 3.17
N ALA A 38 25.32 6.29 3.58
CA ALA A 38 24.66 5.75 4.76
C ALA A 38 23.82 4.49 4.47
N LEU A 39 23.74 4.03 3.22
CA LEU A 39 22.99 2.82 2.89
C LEU A 39 23.62 1.58 3.56
N PRO A 40 22.79 0.66 4.10
CA PRO A 40 23.29 -0.59 4.64
C PRO A 40 23.89 -1.46 3.53
N ALA A 41 24.74 -2.41 3.92
CA ALA A 41 25.35 -3.34 2.99
C ALA A 41 24.29 -4.12 2.21
N GLN A 42 24.57 -4.44 0.94
CA GLN A 42 23.61 -5.10 0.04
C GLN A 42 23.04 -6.39 0.64
N GLN A 43 23.85 -7.16 1.37
CA GLN A 43 23.40 -8.40 2.01
C GLN A 43 22.34 -8.16 3.09
N GLU A 44 22.46 -7.07 3.85
CA GLU A 44 21.46 -6.69 4.87
C GLU A 44 20.15 -6.26 4.20
N VAL A 45 20.25 -5.50 3.10
CA VAL A 45 19.09 -5.12 2.28
C VAL A 45 18.38 -6.36 1.74
N LEU A 46 19.12 -7.31 1.16
CA LEU A 46 18.56 -8.56 0.64
C LEU A 46 17.90 -9.41 1.72
N ALA A 47 18.46 -9.44 2.93
CA ALA A 47 17.87 -10.13 4.07
C ALA A 47 16.58 -9.45 4.59
N ALA A 48 16.49 -8.13 4.45
CA ALA A 48 15.30 -7.35 4.82
C ALA A 48 14.17 -7.45 3.78
N CYS A 49 14.47 -7.76 2.51
CA CYS A 49 13.49 -7.96 1.45
C CYS A 49 12.63 -9.20 1.70
N GLN A 50 11.44 -9.00 2.25
CA GLN A 50 10.49 -10.07 2.54
C GLN A 50 9.22 -9.88 1.72
N TYR A 51 8.64 -11.01 1.29
CA TYR A 51 7.29 -11.02 0.75
C TYR A 51 6.28 -11.15 1.90
N MET A 52 5.05 -10.69 1.67
CA MET A 52 3.95 -10.86 2.60
C MET A 52 3.70 -12.33 2.89
N ARG A 53 3.79 -12.71 4.17
CA ARG A 53 3.42 -14.04 4.63
C ARG A 53 2.01 -14.01 5.21
N LEU A 54 1.13 -14.83 4.64
CA LEU A 54 -0.21 -15.03 5.16
C LEU A 54 -0.24 -16.32 5.99
N PRO A 55 -0.86 -16.33 7.18
CA PRO A 55 -0.90 -17.50 8.07
C PRO A 55 -1.95 -18.53 7.62
N ILE A 56 -2.10 -18.72 6.30
CA ILE A 56 -3.04 -19.65 5.69
C ILE A 56 -2.34 -20.48 4.62
N ARG A 57 -2.89 -21.65 4.33
CA ARG A 57 -2.46 -22.48 3.20
C ARG A 57 -3.43 -22.26 2.04
N PHE A 58 -2.88 -22.00 0.87
CA PHE A 58 -3.67 -21.90 -0.36
C PHE A 58 -3.76 -23.25 -1.06
N ASP A 59 -4.95 -23.53 -1.63
CA ASP A 59 -5.20 -24.76 -2.37
C ASP A 59 -4.64 -24.72 -3.80
N SER A 60 -4.39 -23.51 -4.32
CA SER A 60 -3.81 -23.29 -5.63
C SER A 60 -2.89 -22.08 -5.65
N LEU A 61 -1.97 -22.06 -6.62
CA LEU A 61 -1.16 -20.87 -6.91
C LEU A 61 -2.03 -19.67 -7.29
N GLN A 62 -3.10 -19.90 -8.07
CA GLN A 62 -4.01 -18.83 -8.49
C GLN A 62 -4.64 -18.14 -7.29
N ALA A 63 -5.08 -18.89 -6.27
CA ALA A 63 -5.68 -18.35 -5.07
C ALA A 63 -4.66 -17.50 -4.26
N GLU A 64 -3.41 -17.94 -4.17
CA GLU A 64 -2.35 -17.18 -3.48
C GLU A 64 -2.00 -15.89 -4.25
N VAL A 65 -1.85 -15.97 -5.57
CA VAL A 65 -1.63 -14.79 -6.44
C VAL A 65 -2.81 -13.81 -6.32
N ASN A 66 -4.05 -14.32 -6.31
CA ASN A 66 -5.25 -13.50 -6.15
C ASN A 66 -5.27 -12.77 -4.79
N ALA A 67 -4.91 -13.45 -3.69
CA ALA A 67 -4.86 -12.84 -2.37
C ALA A 67 -3.80 -11.73 -2.29
N LEU A 68 -2.61 -11.95 -2.84
CA LEU A 68 -1.57 -10.92 -2.93
C LEU A 68 -2.00 -9.75 -3.83
N ALA A 69 -2.67 -10.03 -4.94
CA ALA A 69 -3.19 -9.01 -5.83
C ALA A 69 -4.28 -8.16 -5.16
N LEU A 70 -5.23 -8.77 -4.45
CA LEU A 70 -6.25 -8.05 -3.67
C LEU A 70 -5.65 -7.21 -2.54
N PHE A 71 -4.63 -7.73 -1.85
CA PHE A 71 -3.90 -6.94 -0.85
C PHE A 71 -3.37 -5.64 -1.48
N HIS A 72 -2.61 -5.76 -2.56
CA HIS A 72 -1.97 -4.60 -3.20
C HIS A 72 -2.94 -3.71 -3.95
N LEU A 73 -4.06 -4.23 -4.46
CA LEU A 73 -5.15 -3.44 -5.02
C LEU A 73 -5.66 -2.43 -3.97
N LEU A 74 -5.81 -2.91 -2.73
CA LEU A 74 -6.39 -2.18 -1.61
C LEU A 74 -5.36 -1.44 -0.75
N ASP A 75 -4.05 -1.57 -1.03
CA ASP A 75 -2.93 -0.96 -0.30
C ASP A 75 -2.85 0.57 -0.53
N PHE A 76 -3.89 1.26 -0.08
CA PHE A 76 -4.06 2.71 -0.09
C PHE A 76 -4.78 3.16 1.19
N GLY A 77 -4.87 4.48 1.37
CA GLY A 77 -5.63 5.06 2.47
C GLY A 77 -4.78 5.58 3.62
N SER A 78 -3.46 5.74 3.46
CA SER A 78 -2.61 6.35 4.48
C SER A 78 -3.02 7.77 4.89
N GLY A 79 -3.72 8.51 4.02
CA GLY A 79 -4.39 9.77 4.40
C GLY A 79 -5.49 9.62 5.46
N PHE A 80 -5.98 8.40 5.70
CA PHE A 80 -6.95 8.06 6.74
C PHE A 80 -6.30 7.44 7.99
N ASP A 81 -4.97 7.28 8.04
CA ASP A 81 -4.28 6.58 9.14
C ASP A 81 -4.63 7.15 10.52
N SER A 82 -4.70 8.47 10.68
CA SER A 82 -5.05 9.09 11.97
C SER A 82 -6.44 8.67 12.45
N MET A 83 -7.41 8.63 11.53
CA MET A 83 -8.78 8.19 11.81
C MET A 83 -8.86 6.68 12.03
N LEU A 84 -8.14 5.89 11.24
CA LEU A 84 -8.09 4.43 11.34
C LEU A 84 -7.45 3.98 12.65
N LEU A 85 -6.32 4.59 13.04
CA LEU A 85 -5.66 4.33 14.32
C LEU A 85 -6.58 4.69 15.48
N ALA A 86 -7.25 5.83 15.43
CA ALA A 86 -8.16 6.27 16.48
C ALA A 86 -9.38 5.33 16.64
N LYS A 87 -9.93 4.79 15.55
CA LYS A 87 -11.15 3.97 15.57
C LYS A 87 -10.88 2.46 15.71
N THR A 88 -9.78 1.97 15.13
CA THR A 88 -9.52 0.53 14.99
C THR A 88 -8.21 0.06 15.63
N GLY A 89 -7.34 0.99 16.02
CA GLY A 89 -5.99 0.68 16.52
C GLY A 89 -5.02 0.19 15.44
N ARG A 90 -5.37 0.36 14.16
CA ARG A 90 -4.59 -0.08 12.99
C ARG A 90 -4.40 1.07 12.01
N ASP A 91 -3.25 1.11 11.34
CA ASP A 91 -3.07 1.98 10.18
C ASP A 91 -3.83 1.43 8.94
N ALA A 92 -3.79 2.14 7.81
CA ALA A 92 -4.46 1.72 6.58
C ALA A 92 -3.98 0.36 6.06
N ARG A 93 -2.67 0.12 6.11
CA ARG A 93 -2.08 -1.13 5.61
C ARG A 93 -2.46 -2.31 6.48
N GLU A 94 -2.39 -2.16 7.79
CA GLU A 94 -2.81 -3.15 8.78
C GLU A 94 -4.31 -3.42 8.70
N THR A 95 -5.11 -2.38 8.47
CA THR A 95 -6.55 -2.49 8.23
C THR A 95 -6.85 -3.30 6.97
N VAL A 96 -6.14 -3.05 5.87
CA VAL A 96 -6.28 -3.83 4.63
C VAL A 96 -5.85 -5.28 4.83
N GLN A 97 -4.75 -5.52 5.56
CA GLN A 97 -4.30 -6.86 5.90
C GLN A 97 -5.34 -7.60 6.77
N PHE A 98 -5.91 -6.92 7.77
CA PHE A 98 -6.98 -7.45 8.61
C PHE A 98 -8.21 -7.81 7.77
N GLY A 99 -8.64 -6.90 6.88
CA GLY A 99 -9.74 -7.13 5.93
C GLY A 99 -9.49 -8.33 5.03
N LEU A 100 -8.31 -8.45 4.45
CA LEU A 100 -7.91 -9.58 3.62
C LEU A 100 -7.99 -10.90 4.37
N LEU A 101 -7.45 -10.97 5.59
CA LEU A 101 -7.52 -12.17 6.43
C LEU A 101 -8.97 -12.53 6.77
N GLY A 102 -9.80 -11.54 7.10
CA GLY A 102 -11.24 -11.74 7.32
C GLY A 102 -11.93 -12.33 6.10
N MET A 103 -11.63 -11.80 4.91
CA MET A 103 -12.17 -12.30 3.65
C MET A 103 -11.67 -13.72 3.33
N LEU A 104 -10.39 -14.03 3.58
CA LEU A 104 -9.84 -15.36 3.33
C LEU A 104 -10.44 -16.43 4.25
N MET A 105 -10.76 -16.06 5.50
CA MET A 105 -11.38 -16.98 6.47
C MET A 105 -12.90 -17.11 6.29
N GLY A 106 -13.58 -16.01 5.90
CA GLY A 106 -15.04 -15.95 5.84
C GLY A 106 -15.66 -15.92 4.45
N GLY A 107 -14.86 -15.70 3.40
CA GLY A 107 -15.32 -15.49 2.02
C GLY A 107 -15.38 -16.77 1.17
N GLY A 108 -14.58 -17.79 1.52
CA GLY A 108 -14.49 -19.05 0.74
C GLY A 108 -14.19 -18.79 -0.75
N ASP A 109 -14.85 -19.53 -1.63
CA ASP A 109 -14.69 -19.42 -3.09
C ASP A 109 -15.10 -18.05 -3.67
N SER A 110 -15.78 -17.21 -2.88
CA SER A 110 -16.23 -15.88 -3.32
C SER A 110 -15.08 -14.96 -3.70
N LEU A 111 -13.88 -15.16 -3.12
CA LEU A 111 -12.70 -14.35 -3.46
C LEU A 111 -12.19 -14.59 -4.88
N GLU A 112 -12.55 -15.73 -5.48
CA GLU A 112 -12.25 -16.05 -6.87
C GLU A 112 -13.44 -15.77 -7.80
N SER A 113 -14.31 -14.82 -7.41
CA SER A 113 -15.48 -14.40 -8.17
C SER A 113 -15.47 -12.91 -8.47
N HIS A 114 -15.35 -12.55 -9.76
CA HIS A 114 -15.51 -11.18 -10.24
C HIS A 114 -16.89 -10.61 -9.89
N HIS A 115 -17.93 -11.45 -9.85
CA HIS A 115 -19.27 -11.04 -9.45
C HIS A 115 -19.30 -10.58 -8.00
N TRP A 116 -18.64 -11.30 -7.10
CA TRP A 116 -18.56 -10.94 -5.70
C TRP A 116 -17.77 -9.64 -5.48
N LEU A 117 -16.69 -9.42 -6.22
CA LEU A 117 -15.95 -8.14 -6.20
C LEU A 117 -16.82 -6.99 -6.70
N ARG A 118 -17.58 -7.22 -7.79
CA ARG A 118 -18.50 -6.25 -8.38
C ARG A 118 -19.61 -5.81 -7.43
N GLU A 119 -20.12 -6.73 -6.63
CA GLU A 119 -21.20 -6.50 -5.65
C GLU A 119 -20.69 -6.19 -4.23
N PHE A 120 -19.39 -5.98 -4.06
CA PHE A 120 -18.81 -5.69 -2.75
C PHE A 120 -19.50 -4.48 -2.11
N SER A 121 -19.93 -4.62 -0.86
CA SER A 121 -20.86 -3.71 -0.19
C SER A 121 -20.24 -3.03 1.03
N ALA A 122 -20.86 -1.94 1.50
CA ALA A 122 -20.47 -1.30 2.75
C ALA A 122 -20.62 -2.25 3.95
N TYR A 123 -21.59 -3.16 3.91
CA TYR A 123 -21.73 -4.21 4.92
C TYR A 123 -20.51 -5.13 4.94
N GLN A 124 -19.97 -5.52 3.79
CA GLN A 124 -18.76 -6.35 3.73
C GLN A 124 -17.51 -5.57 4.14
N VAL A 125 -17.45 -4.26 3.86
CA VAL A 125 -16.40 -3.40 4.42
C VAL A 125 -16.43 -3.44 5.95
N PHE A 126 -17.61 -3.26 6.56
CA PHE A 126 -17.76 -3.41 8.01
C PHE A 126 -17.39 -4.83 8.48
N GLN A 127 -17.97 -5.86 7.86
CA GLN A 127 -17.79 -7.26 8.25
C GLN A 127 -16.33 -7.70 8.24
N PHE A 128 -15.57 -7.32 7.21
CA PHE A 128 -14.20 -7.81 7.04
C PHE A 128 -13.16 -6.84 7.57
N PHE A 129 -13.32 -5.53 7.35
CA PHE A 129 -12.32 -4.53 7.73
C PHE A 129 -12.60 -3.92 9.11
N ASN A 130 -13.76 -4.18 9.70
CA ASN A 130 -14.22 -3.58 10.95
C ASN A 130 -14.21 -2.03 10.88
N ILE A 131 -14.75 -1.51 9.77
CA ILE A 131 -14.89 -0.08 9.50
C ILE A 131 -16.35 0.27 9.33
N ASP A 132 -16.87 1.09 10.24
CA ASP A 132 -18.21 1.66 10.12
C ASP A 132 -18.23 2.84 9.15
N ALA A 133 -19.11 2.76 8.15
CA ALA A 133 -19.35 3.86 7.22
C ALA A 133 -20.18 5.01 7.84
N SER A 134 -20.86 4.72 8.96
CA SER A 134 -21.76 5.62 9.65
C SER A 134 -21.55 5.56 11.17
N GLU A 135 -21.85 6.66 11.86
CA GLU A 135 -21.84 6.69 13.32
C GLU A 135 -23.14 7.29 13.86
N ASP A 136 -23.56 6.81 15.03
CA ASP A 136 -24.74 7.30 15.73
C ASP A 136 -24.34 8.45 16.66
N GLU A 137 -24.87 9.64 16.38
CA GLU A 137 -24.64 10.84 17.18
C GLU A 137 -25.89 11.18 18.00
N ALA A 138 -25.74 11.38 19.31
CA ALA A 138 -26.85 11.81 20.17
C ALA A 138 -27.32 13.22 19.77
N VAL A 139 -28.63 13.40 19.61
CA VAL A 139 -29.18 14.70 19.22
C VAL A 139 -29.19 15.65 20.41
N PRO A 140 -28.51 16.81 20.35
CA PRO A 140 -28.49 17.77 21.45
C PRO A 140 -29.91 18.20 21.85
N GLY A 141 -30.24 18.06 23.13
CA GLY A 141 -31.54 18.45 23.68
C GLY A 141 -32.64 17.37 23.61
N LEU A 142 -32.37 16.20 23.03
CA LEU A 142 -33.32 15.08 22.96
C LEU A 142 -32.71 13.79 23.57
N PRO A 143 -32.85 13.57 24.90
CA PRO A 143 -32.33 12.38 25.55
C PRO A 143 -32.90 11.10 24.94
N GLY A 144 -32.02 10.17 24.55
CA GLY A 144 -32.39 8.89 23.96
C GLY A 144 -32.67 8.91 22.45
N VAL A 145 -32.54 10.06 21.78
CA VAL A 145 -32.62 10.15 20.32
C VAL A 145 -31.21 10.21 19.74
N VAL A 146 -30.90 9.28 18.83
CA VAL A 146 -29.66 9.25 18.05
C VAL A 146 -29.96 9.46 16.58
N LEU A 147 -29.06 10.15 15.89
CA LEU A 147 -29.10 10.34 14.44
C LEU A 147 -27.87 9.66 13.84
N THR A 148 -28.12 8.69 12.95
CA THR A 148 -27.05 8.08 12.15
C THR A 148 -26.57 9.07 11.10
N ARG A 149 -25.27 9.36 11.11
CA ARG A 149 -24.59 10.23 10.13
C ARG A 149 -23.46 9.49 9.44
N GLN A 150 -23.00 10.02 8.31
CA GLN A 150 -21.81 9.49 7.66
C GLN A 150 -20.61 9.63 8.61
N GLY A 151 -19.95 8.51 8.89
CA GLY A 151 -18.80 8.48 9.79
C GLY A 151 -17.56 9.05 9.14
N PRO A 152 -16.51 9.37 9.92
CA PRO A 152 -15.26 9.93 9.42
C PRO A 152 -14.53 9.03 8.40
N LEU A 153 -14.76 7.71 8.48
CA LEU A 153 -14.20 6.72 7.57
C LEU A 153 -15.11 6.42 6.36
N GLY A 154 -16.26 7.10 6.22
CA GLY A 154 -17.19 6.85 5.12
C GLY A 154 -16.56 7.04 3.74
N ALA A 155 -15.67 8.02 3.57
CA ALA A 155 -14.94 8.22 2.31
C ALA A 155 -13.97 7.06 2.02
N PHE A 156 -13.34 6.49 3.05
CA PHE A 156 -12.46 5.32 2.90
C PHE A 156 -13.26 4.07 2.54
N THR A 157 -14.40 3.84 3.21
CA THR A 157 -15.34 2.76 2.88
C THR A 157 -15.82 2.83 1.43
N THR A 158 -16.17 4.04 0.95
CA THR A 158 -16.54 4.26 -0.45
C THR A 158 -15.40 3.90 -1.41
N LYS A 159 -14.17 4.32 -1.12
CA LYS A 159 -13.00 4.00 -1.95
C LYS A 159 -12.69 2.51 -2.01
N LEU A 160 -12.77 1.79 -0.88
CA LEU A 160 -12.61 0.33 -0.86
C LEU A 160 -13.65 -0.35 -1.75
N ARG A 161 -14.91 0.07 -1.64
CA ARG A 161 -16.01 -0.46 -2.43
C ARG A 161 -15.83 -0.20 -3.93
N GLU A 162 -15.49 1.03 -4.30
CA GLU A 162 -15.26 1.42 -5.70
C GLU A 162 -14.12 0.63 -6.32
N ALA A 163 -12.99 0.49 -5.61
CA ALA A 163 -11.85 -0.30 -6.08
C ALA A 163 -12.22 -1.77 -6.35
N MET A 164 -12.98 -2.39 -5.44
CA MET A 164 -13.47 -3.77 -5.64
C MET A 164 -14.46 -3.85 -6.81
N ALA A 165 -15.43 -2.93 -6.86
CA ALA A 165 -16.50 -2.95 -7.84
C ALA A 165 -15.98 -2.76 -9.27
N GLU A 166 -15.10 -1.77 -9.48
CA GLU A 166 -14.45 -1.52 -10.78
C GLU A 166 -13.58 -2.71 -11.21
N THR A 167 -12.84 -3.30 -10.28
CA THR A 167 -12.04 -4.50 -10.56
C THR A 167 -12.92 -5.66 -10.99
N GLY A 168 -14.04 -5.90 -10.31
CA GLY A 168 -15.01 -6.92 -10.70
C GLY A 168 -15.60 -6.70 -12.10
N MET A 169 -15.89 -5.45 -12.47
CA MET A 169 -16.37 -5.11 -13.82
C MET A 169 -15.32 -5.36 -14.91
N VAL A 170 -14.04 -5.03 -14.65
CA VAL A 170 -12.94 -5.28 -15.59
C VAL A 170 -12.69 -6.77 -15.77
N LEU A 171 -12.73 -7.55 -14.68
CA LEU A 171 -12.57 -9.00 -14.73
C LEU A 171 -13.70 -9.69 -15.51
N ASP A 172 -14.94 -9.28 -15.28
CA ASP A 172 -16.12 -9.73 -16.04
C ASP A 172 -15.96 -9.45 -17.54
N GLY A 173 -15.61 -8.19 -17.89
CA GLY A 173 -15.41 -7.77 -19.29
C GLY A 173 -14.22 -8.46 -19.99
N SER A 174 -13.20 -8.87 -19.25
CA SER A 174 -12.03 -9.59 -19.78
C SER A 174 -12.16 -11.12 -19.71
N GLY A 175 -13.26 -11.65 -19.16
CA GLY A 175 -13.50 -13.09 -19.06
C GLY A 175 -12.67 -13.80 -17.98
N HIS A 176 -12.16 -13.08 -16.98
CA HIS A 176 -11.36 -13.65 -15.89
C HIS A 176 -12.19 -13.79 -14.61
N ALA A 177 -12.01 -14.90 -13.90
CA ALA A 177 -12.72 -15.13 -12.64
C ALA A 177 -12.20 -14.24 -11.49
N SER A 178 -10.91 -13.94 -11.49
CA SER A 178 -10.21 -13.27 -10.39
C SER A 178 -8.96 -12.52 -10.89
N LEU A 179 -8.38 -11.66 -10.04
CA LEU A 179 -7.09 -11.02 -10.35
C LEU A 179 -5.98 -12.05 -10.52
N GLY A 180 -6.00 -13.13 -9.71
CA GLY A 180 -5.06 -14.23 -9.85
C GLY A 180 -5.14 -14.90 -11.22
N ALA A 181 -6.36 -15.17 -11.70
CA ALA A 181 -6.57 -15.74 -13.03
C ALA A 181 -6.08 -14.79 -14.14
N PHE A 182 -6.38 -13.50 -14.04
CA PHE A 182 -5.89 -12.47 -14.98
C PHE A 182 -4.35 -12.46 -15.04
N ILE A 183 -3.68 -12.35 -13.88
CA ILE A 183 -2.20 -12.25 -13.81
C ILE A 183 -1.54 -13.50 -14.40
N LEU A 184 -2.03 -14.70 -14.05
CA LEU A 184 -1.47 -15.94 -14.58
C LEU A 184 -1.67 -16.03 -16.10
N ALA A 185 -2.85 -15.68 -16.61
CA ALA A 185 -3.12 -15.66 -18.04
C ALA A 185 -2.21 -14.66 -18.79
N THR A 186 -1.98 -13.47 -18.23
CA THR A 186 -1.05 -12.48 -18.78
C THR A 186 0.37 -13.02 -18.88
N LEU A 187 0.87 -13.66 -17.81
CA LEU A 187 2.22 -14.23 -17.79
C LEU A 187 2.37 -15.44 -18.73
N ASP A 188 1.34 -16.29 -18.79
CA ASP A 188 1.30 -17.44 -19.72
C ASP A 188 1.30 -16.96 -21.18
N ALA A 189 0.54 -15.90 -21.50
CA ALA A 189 0.51 -15.29 -22.82
C ALA A 189 1.87 -14.68 -23.21
N GLN A 190 2.54 -14.01 -22.27
CA GLN A 190 3.89 -13.47 -22.49
C GLN A 190 4.91 -14.59 -22.80
N ALA A 191 4.85 -15.68 -22.03
CA ALA A 191 5.72 -16.84 -22.23
C ALA A 191 5.44 -17.52 -23.59
N ALA A 192 4.17 -17.69 -23.97
CA ALA A 192 3.77 -18.22 -25.27
C ALA A 192 4.23 -17.35 -26.44
N GLY A 193 4.33 -16.02 -26.22
CA GLY A 193 4.92 -15.07 -27.17
C GLY A 193 6.46 -15.10 -27.25
N GLY A 194 7.13 -15.98 -26.49
CA GLY A 194 8.58 -16.14 -26.49
C GLY A 194 9.34 -15.01 -25.80
N SER A 195 8.65 -14.14 -25.05
CA SER A 195 9.29 -13.08 -24.27
C SER A 195 9.62 -13.58 -22.87
N PRO A 196 10.80 -13.25 -22.31
CA PRO A 196 11.08 -13.55 -20.92
C PRO A 196 10.08 -12.80 -20.01
N PRO A 197 9.71 -13.34 -18.84
CA PRO A 197 8.86 -12.64 -17.88
C PRO A 197 9.42 -11.25 -17.56
N SER A 198 8.57 -10.22 -17.63
CA SER A 198 8.96 -8.83 -17.44
C SER A 198 8.05 -8.18 -16.42
N VAL A 199 8.67 -7.57 -15.41
CA VAL A 199 7.98 -6.78 -14.39
C VAL A 199 7.40 -5.52 -15.01
N ALA A 200 8.08 -4.89 -15.97
CA ALA A 200 7.57 -3.72 -16.68
C ALA A 200 6.32 -4.04 -17.51
N ALA A 201 6.29 -5.21 -18.16
CA ALA A 201 5.12 -5.68 -18.91
C ALA A 201 3.93 -5.96 -17.98
N LEU A 202 4.15 -6.68 -16.87
CA LEU A 202 3.07 -6.94 -15.90
C LEU A 202 2.52 -5.66 -15.28
N VAL A 203 3.39 -4.69 -14.95
CA VAL A 203 2.98 -3.38 -14.43
C VAL A 203 2.13 -2.61 -15.45
N GLU A 204 2.51 -2.63 -16.72
CA GLU A 204 1.73 -2.01 -17.80
C GLU A 204 0.34 -2.63 -17.90
N GLU A 205 0.25 -3.96 -18.00
CA GLU A 205 -1.02 -4.68 -18.15
C GLU A 205 -1.96 -4.42 -16.97
N LEU A 206 -1.44 -4.41 -15.74
CA LEU A 206 -2.23 -4.09 -14.55
C LEU A 206 -2.72 -2.64 -14.57
N ALA A 207 -1.85 -1.68 -14.91
CA ALA A 207 -2.18 -0.27 -14.91
C ALA A 207 -3.14 0.12 -16.04
N GLU A 208 -3.03 -0.52 -17.22
CA GLU A 208 -3.94 -0.31 -18.35
C GLU A 208 -5.31 -0.95 -18.10
N ALA A 209 -5.35 -2.15 -17.50
CA ALA A 209 -6.61 -2.87 -17.27
C ALA A 209 -7.39 -2.32 -16.08
N PHE A 210 -6.74 -2.00 -14.96
CA PHE A 210 -7.42 -1.71 -13.70
C PHE A 210 -7.15 -0.28 -13.21
N PRO A 211 -8.18 0.59 -13.12
CA PRO A 211 -8.03 1.96 -12.63
C PRO A 211 -7.35 2.06 -11.26
N ALA A 212 -7.62 1.11 -10.38
CA ALA A 212 -7.01 1.04 -9.06
C ALA A 212 -5.48 0.83 -9.10
N PHE A 213 -4.90 0.28 -10.18
CA PHE A 213 -3.46 0.11 -10.36
C PHE A 213 -2.80 1.22 -11.18
N ALA A 214 -3.59 2.03 -11.90
CA ALA A 214 -3.09 3.04 -12.84
C ALA A 214 -2.24 4.13 -12.17
N ASP A 215 -2.62 4.61 -10.98
CA ASP A 215 -1.85 5.59 -10.16
C ASP A 215 -1.09 6.64 -11.00
N THR A 216 -1.87 7.44 -11.74
CA THR A 216 -1.37 8.58 -12.54
C THR A 216 -2.09 9.86 -12.12
N GLY A 217 -1.51 11.01 -12.47
CA GLY A 217 -2.14 12.30 -12.23
C GLY A 217 -1.59 13.37 -13.16
N LEU A 218 -2.20 14.56 -13.12
CA LEU A 218 -1.73 15.72 -13.87
C LEU A 218 -0.82 16.59 -12.99
N TYR A 219 0.29 17.04 -13.55
CA TYR A 219 1.19 18.00 -12.94
C TYR A 219 1.53 19.06 -13.98
N ARG A 220 1.06 20.29 -13.74
CA ARG A 220 1.23 21.44 -14.64
C ARG A 220 0.82 21.11 -16.07
N GLY A 221 -0.29 20.39 -16.23
CA GLY A 221 -0.83 19.96 -17.52
C GLY A 221 -0.17 18.72 -18.16
N HIS A 222 0.84 18.13 -17.54
CA HIS A 222 1.52 16.93 -18.02
C HIS A 222 1.15 15.72 -17.16
N GLN A 223 1.07 14.52 -17.77
CA GLN A 223 0.80 13.31 -17.02
C GLN A 223 2.05 12.86 -16.25
N VAL A 224 1.89 12.57 -14.97
CA VAL A 224 2.88 11.92 -14.11
C VAL A 224 2.40 10.53 -13.74
N CYS A 225 3.27 9.54 -13.91
CA CYS A 225 2.97 8.14 -13.66
C CYS A 225 3.74 7.61 -12.46
N PHE A 226 3.06 6.86 -11.59
CA PHE A 226 3.69 6.20 -10.45
C PHE A 226 3.52 4.69 -10.47
N TYR A 227 2.35 4.17 -10.89
CA TYR A 227 2.05 2.73 -10.91
C TYR A 227 2.41 2.01 -9.59
N ARG A 228 2.31 2.69 -8.44
CA ARG A 228 2.91 2.26 -7.17
C ARG A 228 2.47 0.85 -6.78
N LYS A 229 1.16 0.63 -6.74
CA LYS A 229 0.57 -0.64 -6.29
C LYS A 229 0.86 -1.78 -7.26
N ALA A 230 0.91 -1.51 -8.57
CA ALA A 230 1.27 -2.50 -9.58
C ALA A 230 2.74 -2.92 -9.44
N GLN A 231 3.65 -1.96 -9.24
CA GLN A 231 5.06 -2.22 -8.98
C GLN A 231 5.27 -3.04 -7.70
N LEU A 232 4.58 -2.68 -6.61
CA LEU A 232 4.64 -3.42 -5.34
C LEU A 232 4.12 -4.85 -5.49
N LEU A 233 2.99 -5.04 -6.18
CA LEU A 233 2.45 -6.37 -6.46
C LEU A 233 3.46 -7.22 -7.25
N ALA A 234 3.99 -6.69 -8.34
CA ALA A 234 4.92 -7.42 -9.19
C ALA A 234 6.21 -7.79 -8.42
N ALA A 235 6.72 -6.89 -7.57
CA ALA A 235 7.85 -7.18 -6.70
C ALA A 235 7.55 -8.30 -5.68
N GLN A 236 6.35 -8.30 -5.10
CA GLN A 236 5.92 -9.28 -4.11
C GLN A 236 5.71 -10.66 -4.74
N LEU A 237 5.12 -10.71 -5.93
CA LEU A 237 4.99 -11.95 -6.71
C LEU A 237 6.37 -12.54 -7.05
N HIS A 238 7.32 -11.69 -7.48
CA HIS A 238 8.70 -12.12 -7.74
C HIS A 238 9.37 -12.69 -6.49
N LEU A 239 9.34 -11.93 -5.38
CA LEU A 239 9.94 -12.36 -4.11
C LEU A 239 9.34 -13.67 -3.60
N ARG A 240 8.03 -13.84 -3.79
CA ARG A 240 7.28 -15.01 -3.33
C ARG A 240 7.52 -16.25 -4.19
N PHE A 241 7.52 -16.12 -5.51
CA PHE A 241 7.37 -17.27 -6.41
C PHE A 241 8.55 -17.56 -7.33
N ARG A 242 9.54 -16.66 -7.48
CA ARG A 242 10.70 -16.87 -8.39
C ARG A 242 11.47 -18.18 -8.16
N GLY A 243 11.40 -18.74 -6.96
CA GLY A 243 12.07 -19.99 -6.59
C GLY A 243 11.25 -21.25 -6.89
N SER A 244 9.95 -21.11 -7.14
CA SER A 244 9.00 -22.22 -7.30
C SER A 244 8.26 -22.24 -8.63
N ASP A 245 8.20 -21.11 -9.34
CA ASP A 245 7.47 -20.97 -10.60
C ASP A 245 8.18 -19.97 -11.55
N ASP A 246 8.45 -20.41 -12.78
CA ASP A 246 9.24 -19.67 -13.76
C ASP A 246 8.55 -18.39 -14.26
N ARG A 247 7.22 -18.32 -14.17
CA ARG A 247 6.44 -17.14 -14.60
C ARG A 247 6.78 -15.88 -13.83
N PHE A 248 7.32 -16.03 -12.63
CA PHE A 248 7.66 -14.92 -11.75
C PHE A 248 9.17 -14.63 -11.70
N LYS A 249 9.97 -15.28 -12.56
CA LYS A 249 11.40 -14.98 -12.72
C LYS A 249 11.62 -13.77 -13.62
N PHE A 250 11.07 -12.61 -13.21
CA PHE A 250 11.21 -11.36 -13.94
C PHE A 250 12.68 -10.98 -14.13
N VAL A 251 13.04 -10.63 -15.36
CA VAL A 251 14.43 -10.36 -15.77
C VAL A 251 14.88 -8.91 -15.54
N ASP A 252 13.92 -8.02 -15.33
CA ASP A 252 14.03 -6.55 -15.29
C ASP A 252 13.64 -5.96 -13.92
N MET A 253 13.77 -6.76 -12.85
CA MET A 253 13.50 -6.31 -11.47
C MET A 253 14.28 -5.07 -11.04
N ALA A 254 15.47 -4.84 -11.63
CA ALA A 254 16.31 -3.69 -11.35
C ALA A 254 15.73 -2.35 -11.87
N ASP A 255 14.71 -2.40 -12.72
CA ASP A 255 14.05 -1.22 -13.30
C ASP A 255 12.91 -0.69 -12.43
N LEU A 256 12.47 -1.45 -11.43
CA LEU A 256 11.47 -1.00 -10.46
C LEU A 256 11.94 0.29 -9.78
N SER A 257 10.99 1.21 -9.59
CA SER A 257 11.20 2.42 -8.82
C SER A 257 11.00 2.17 -7.32
N ALA A 258 11.56 3.06 -6.50
CA ALA A 258 11.28 3.06 -5.07
C ALA A 258 9.82 3.43 -4.79
N ASP A 259 9.34 3.03 -3.62
CA ASP A 259 7.95 3.27 -3.23
C ASP A 259 7.62 4.77 -3.20
N SER A 260 6.64 5.19 -4.00
CA SER A 260 6.17 6.58 -4.09
C SER A 260 5.06 6.92 -3.07
N GLY A 261 4.91 6.08 -2.04
CA GLY A 261 4.00 6.30 -0.92
C GLY A 261 4.43 7.47 -0.01
N ASN A 262 3.79 7.60 1.15
CA ASN A 262 4.02 8.71 2.10
C ASN A 262 5.35 8.59 2.89
N LEU A 263 5.84 7.38 3.13
CA LEU A 263 7.01 7.16 4.00
C LEU A 263 8.32 7.68 3.40
N LEU A 264 8.60 7.35 2.14
CA LEU A 264 9.87 7.70 1.50
C LEU A 264 10.07 9.22 1.33
N PRO A 265 9.06 10.00 0.89
CA PRO A 265 9.14 11.47 0.91
C PRO A 265 9.42 12.01 2.32
N ALA A 266 8.80 11.46 3.37
CA ALA A 266 9.03 11.90 4.74
C ALA A 266 10.48 11.62 5.21
N VAL A 267 11.02 10.44 4.88
CA VAL A 267 12.40 10.07 5.19
C VAL A 267 13.38 10.99 4.45
N PHE A 268 13.21 11.21 3.15
CA PHE A 268 14.10 12.07 2.38
C PHE A 268 14.01 13.54 2.77
N ARG A 269 12.81 14.03 3.15
CA ARG A 269 12.68 15.37 3.72
C ARG A 269 13.48 15.50 5.01
N ARG A 270 13.37 14.52 5.92
CA ARG A 270 14.10 14.51 7.19
C ARG A 270 15.62 14.45 6.99
N GLN A 271 16.09 13.76 5.96
CA GLN A 271 17.51 13.68 5.59
C GLN A 271 18.01 14.91 4.82
N GLY A 272 17.15 15.86 4.46
CA GLY A 272 17.49 17.02 3.63
C GLY A 272 17.68 16.70 2.14
N VAL A 273 17.45 15.43 1.74
CA VAL A 273 17.55 14.98 0.34
C VAL A 273 16.46 15.64 -0.52
N VAL A 274 15.24 15.73 -0.01
CA VAL A 274 14.14 16.45 -0.65
C VAL A 274 13.86 17.71 0.16
N GLN A 275 14.03 18.87 -0.47
CA GLN A 275 13.71 20.18 0.12
C GLN A 275 12.37 20.66 -0.43
N LEU A 276 11.57 21.31 0.41
CA LEU A 276 10.24 21.79 0.06
C LEU A 276 10.24 23.31 -0.03
N SER A 277 9.36 23.87 -0.88
CA SER A 277 9.00 25.29 -0.81
C SER A 277 8.42 25.62 0.56
N GLU A 278 8.52 26.89 0.98
CA GLU A 278 7.98 27.34 2.27
C GLU A 278 6.48 27.02 2.39
N GLY A 279 5.71 27.29 1.33
CA GLY A 279 4.27 27.02 1.31
C GLY A 279 3.92 25.53 1.44
N LEU A 280 4.66 24.65 0.75
CA LEU A 280 4.44 23.21 0.87
C LEU A 280 4.91 22.68 2.23
N ALA A 281 6.04 23.15 2.75
CA ALA A 281 6.53 22.79 4.08
C ALA A 281 5.50 23.12 5.17
N VAL A 282 4.94 24.34 5.16
CA VAL A 282 3.90 24.76 6.11
C VAL A 282 2.66 23.88 6.01
N ALA A 283 2.20 23.57 4.79
CA ALA A 283 1.03 22.71 4.60
C ALA A 283 1.25 21.29 5.17
N VAL A 284 2.41 20.68 4.87
CA VAL A 284 2.77 19.35 5.36
C VAL A 284 2.93 19.34 6.88
N ASP A 285 3.60 20.35 7.45
CA ASP A 285 3.83 20.44 8.90
C ASP A 285 2.54 20.67 9.70
N ALA A 286 1.56 21.35 9.09
CA ALA A 286 0.23 21.52 9.64
C ALA A 286 -0.67 20.26 9.50
N GLY A 287 -0.19 19.21 8.83
CA GLY A 287 -1.00 18.03 8.53
C GLY A 287 -2.15 18.31 7.56
N THR A 288 -1.98 19.30 6.68
CA THR A 288 -2.99 19.66 5.67
C THR A 288 -3.08 18.56 4.63
N ASP A 289 -4.28 18.05 4.38
CA ASP A 289 -4.54 17.12 3.28
C ASP A 289 -4.28 17.83 1.94
N LEU A 290 -3.32 17.31 1.17
CA LEU A 290 -2.97 17.82 -0.16
C LEU A 290 -3.94 17.34 -1.25
N GLN A 291 -4.86 16.42 -0.91
CA GLN A 291 -5.97 15.95 -1.76
C GLN A 291 -5.52 15.44 -3.14
N GLY A 292 -4.32 14.88 -3.25
CA GLY A 292 -3.77 14.43 -4.51
C GLY A 292 -3.46 15.56 -5.49
N ASP A 293 -3.25 16.80 -5.04
CA ASP A 293 -2.98 17.94 -5.90
C ASP A 293 -1.58 17.87 -6.57
N GLU A 294 -1.23 18.92 -7.33
CA GLU A 294 0.07 18.99 -8.00
C GLU A 294 1.25 18.95 -7.02
N ARG A 295 1.10 19.49 -5.80
CA ARG A 295 2.16 19.53 -4.78
C ARG A 295 2.41 18.14 -4.20
N GLU A 296 1.34 17.38 -3.94
CA GLU A 296 1.47 15.97 -3.54
C GLU A 296 2.20 15.16 -4.62
N ARG A 297 1.82 15.34 -5.89
CA ARG A 297 2.45 14.64 -7.02
C ARG A 297 3.92 15.02 -7.17
N ALA A 298 4.26 16.29 -7.02
CA ALA A 298 5.65 16.75 -7.03
C ALA A 298 6.47 16.09 -5.91
N LEU A 299 5.91 16.03 -4.70
CA LEU A 299 6.54 15.38 -3.55
C LEU A 299 6.78 13.88 -3.77
N ARG A 300 5.78 13.16 -4.31
CA ARG A 300 5.90 11.74 -4.67
C ARG A 300 6.94 11.52 -5.79
N ALA A 301 6.94 12.38 -6.81
CA ALA A 301 7.91 12.33 -7.90
C ALA A 301 9.33 12.60 -7.41
N ALA A 302 9.51 13.57 -6.51
CA ALA A 302 10.80 13.86 -5.88
C ALA A 302 11.35 12.66 -5.13
N ALA A 303 10.51 11.90 -4.41
CA ALA A 303 10.96 10.70 -3.73
C ALA A 303 11.45 9.61 -4.71
N VAL A 304 10.74 9.40 -5.83
CA VAL A 304 11.17 8.45 -6.87
C VAL A 304 12.53 8.86 -7.47
N VAL A 305 12.67 10.14 -7.84
CA VAL A 305 13.91 10.65 -8.45
C VAL A 305 15.05 10.66 -7.44
N ALA A 306 14.81 11.07 -6.20
CA ALA A 306 15.80 11.08 -5.13
C ALA A 306 16.31 9.67 -4.83
N ALA A 307 15.42 8.69 -4.71
CA ALA A 307 15.81 7.30 -4.48
C ALA A 307 16.70 6.77 -5.61
N ARG A 308 16.37 7.09 -6.87
CA ARG A 308 17.19 6.71 -8.01
C ARG A 308 18.60 7.33 -7.91
N ARG A 309 18.68 8.63 -7.61
CA ARG A 309 19.97 9.34 -7.45
C ARG A 309 20.81 8.77 -6.30
N VAL A 310 20.18 8.42 -5.17
CA VAL A 310 20.84 7.77 -4.03
C VAL A 310 21.40 6.40 -4.43
N CYS A 311 20.61 5.56 -5.11
CA CYS A 311 21.07 4.26 -5.60
C CYS A 311 22.21 4.38 -6.61
N ASP A 312 22.13 5.33 -7.54
CA ASP A 312 23.17 5.54 -8.55
C ASP A 312 24.47 6.08 -7.93
N ALA A 313 24.38 6.99 -6.94
CA ALA A 313 25.54 7.46 -6.17
C ALA A 313 26.20 6.33 -5.36
N ALA A 314 25.42 5.46 -4.73
CA ALA A 314 25.95 4.32 -3.97
C ALA A 314 26.70 3.32 -4.87
N ARG A 315 26.16 3.04 -6.07
CA ARG A 315 26.82 2.18 -7.08
C ARG A 315 28.12 2.79 -7.59
N ALA A 316 28.15 4.11 -7.81
CA ALA A 316 29.35 4.82 -8.24
C ALA A 316 30.45 4.78 -7.16
N GLY A 317 30.08 4.94 -5.88
CA GLY A 317 31.00 4.79 -4.75
C GLY A 317 31.62 3.39 -4.67
N ALA A 318 30.79 2.35 -4.77
CA ALA A 318 31.27 0.96 -4.76
C ALA A 318 32.21 0.64 -5.93
N ALA A 319 31.96 1.19 -7.12
CA ALA A 319 32.85 0.99 -8.27
C ALA A 319 34.22 1.67 -8.11
N ALA A 320 34.26 2.83 -7.42
CA ALA A 320 35.51 3.53 -7.13
C ALA A 320 36.39 2.78 -6.11
N GLU A 321 35.79 2.14 -5.10
CA GLU A 321 36.51 1.35 -4.09
C GLU A 321 37.13 0.07 -4.66
N VAL A 322 36.48 -0.57 -5.66
CA VAL A 322 37.03 -1.75 -6.35
C VAL A 322 38.18 -1.38 -7.30
N GLY A 323 38.25 -0.13 -7.77
CA GLY A 323 39.28 0.36 -8.70
C GLY A 323 40.64 0.70 -8.07
N ASP A 324 40.73 0.82 -6.74
CA ASP A 324 41.95 1.19 -6.00
C ASP A 324 42.64 -0.01 -5.29
N GLY A 325 42.16 -1.24 -5.56
CA GLY A 325 42.66 -2.47 -4.95
C GLY A 325 43.51 -3.33 -5.89
N GLY A 326 44.84 -3.14 -5.85
CA GLY A 326 45.90 -4.15 -5.98
C GLY A 326 45.75 -5.32 -6.97
N THR A 327 46.75 -5.44 -7.85
CA THR A 327 47.10 -6.61 -8.67
C THR A 327 46.79 -7.95 -7.98
N PRO A 328 46.04 -8.90 -8.59
CA PRO A 328 45.82 -10.20 -7.97
C PRO A 328 47.11 -11.02 -8.05
N MET A 329 47.73 -11.24 -6.90
CA MET A 329 48.74 -12.29 -6.72
C MET A 329 48.05 -13.64 -6.91
N SER A 330 48.52 -14.38 -7.91
CA SER A 330 48.22 -15.80 -8.13
C SER A 330 48.51 -16.62 -6.87
N GLY A 331 47.52 -17.37 -6.38
CA GLY A 331 47.70 -18.22 -5.20
C GLY A 331 46.55 -19.21 -5.01
N GLN A 332 46.70 -20.36 -5.68
CA GLN A 332 46.31 -21.73 -5.30
C GLN A 332 44.90 -22.01 -4.73
N ALA A 333 44.23 -22.91 -5.44
CA ALA A 333 43.05 -23.64 -5.00
C ALA A 333 43.36 -24.52 -3.79
N GLU A 334 42.53 -24.44 -2.76
CA GLU A 334 42.38 -25.51 -1.76
C GLU A 334 40.92 -25.97 -1.74
N GLU A 335 40.74 -27.25 -2.06
CA GLU A 335 39.56 -28.05 -1.78
C GLU A 335 39.27 -28.05 -0.28
N TYR A 336 38.00 -27.89 0.11
CA TYR A 336 37.52 -28.42 1.38
C TYR A 336 36.16 -29.09 1.20
N GLY A 337 36.14 -30.39 1.56
CA GLY A 337 35.01 -31.30 1.48
C GLY A 337 33.89 -30.98 2.47
N GLY A 338 32.71 -31.53 2.17
CA GLY A 338 31.50 -31.34 2.95
C GLY A 338 31.55 -31.94 4.34
N THR A 339 30.75 -31.34 5.22
CA THR A 339 30.10 -32.04 6.34
C THR A 339 28.70 -31.48 6.55
N GLU A 340 27.75 -32.38 6.79
CA GLU A 340 26.36 -32.13 7.13
C GLU A 340 26.21 -31.52 8.53
N GLY A 341 25.22 -30.63 8.68
CA GLY A 341 24.33 -30.60 9.85
C GLY A 341 24.77 -29.87 11.13
N ALA A 342 24.29 -28.64 11.31
CA ALA A 342 23.84 -28.13 12.60
C ALA A 342 22.81 -26.99 12.40
N PRO A 343 21.76 -26.90 13.24
CA PRO A 343 20.61 -26.02 13.00
C PRO A 343 20.97 -24.56 13.25
N THR A 344 20.60 -23.69 12.32
CA THR A 344 20.66 -22.23 12.52
C THR A 344 19.69 -21.83 13.65
N PRO A 345 20.12 -20.98 14.59
CA PRO A 345 19.25 -20.52 15.66
C PRO A 345 18.11 -19.70 15.06
N ARG A 346 16.87 -20.09 15.38
CA ARG A 346 15.67 -19.32 15.08
C ARG A 346 15.72 -18.01 15.87
N ILE A 347 16.15 -16.94 15.22
CA ILE A 347 15.87 -15.59 15.71
C ILE A 347 14.40 -15.33 15.38
N ASN A 348 13.56 -15.44 16.40
CA ASN A 348 12.16 -15.05 16.33
C ASN A 348 12.11 -13.52 16.33
N VAL A 349 12.23 -12.92 15.14
CA VAL A 349 11.89 -11.50 14.94
C VAL A 349 10.39 -11.43 14.70
N ASP A 350 9.68 -10.84 15.66
CA ASP A 350 8.27 -10.50 15.56
C ASP A 350 7.99 -9.78 14.23
N PRO A 351 7.00 -10.21 13.43
CA PRO A 351 6.70 -9.61 12.13
C PRO A 351 5.99 -8.24 12.23
N VAL A 352 6.10 -7.54 13.36
CA VAL A 352 5.38 -6.28 13.65
C VAL A 352 6.28 -5.04 13.57
N VAL A 353 7.53 -5.16 13.13
CA VAL A 353 8.44 -4.00 12.97
C VAL A 353 8.71 -3.73 11.50
N GLN A 354 7.67 -3.46 10.73
CA GLN A 354 7.77 -2.75 9.47
C GLN A 354 6.65 -1.70 9.44
N ASN A 355 7.04 -0.42 9.51
CA ASN A 355 6.20 0.79 9.44
C ASN A 355 5.70 1.40 10.76
N VAL A 356 6.62 1.78 11.66
CA VAL A 356 6.31 2.88 12.59
C VAL A 356 7.41 3.94 12.52
N ALA A 357 7.18 4.96 11.70
CA ALA A 357 7.85 6.25 11.81
C ALA A 357 6.81 7.37 11.75
N TYR A 358 5.82 7.31 12.64
CA TYR A 358 5.08 8.51 13.03
C TYR A 358 5.94 9.28 14.04
N VAL A 359 6.66 10.29 13.56
CA VAL A 359 7.32 11.28 14.43
C VAL A 359 6.39 12.48 14.52
N TYR A 360 5.67 12.61 15.63
CA TYR A 360 5.04 13.88 15.99
C TYR A 360 6.12 14.95 16.26
N PRO A 361 5.85 16.23 15.98
CA PRO A 361 6.75 17.32 16.36
C PRO A 361 6.91 17.35 17.90
N ALA A 362 8.13 17.60 18.36
CA ALA A 362 8.47 17.68 19.77
C ALA A 362 7.69 18.83 20.44
N GLY A 363 6.59 18.49 21.10
CA GLY A 363 5.89 19.37 22.04
C GLY A 363 6.50 19.23 23.43
N GLU A 364 7.00 20.36 23.93
CA GLU A 364 7.49 20.69 25.27
C GLU A 364 7.39 19.62 26.38
N ALA A 365 8.57 19.27 26.93
CA ALA A 365 8.68 18.50 28.16
C ALA A 365 8.03 19.24 29.34
N PRO A 366 7.09 18.63 30.10
CA PRO A 366 6.66 19.19 31.37
C PRO A 366 7.79 19.03 32.38
N GLY A 367 8.13 20.15 33.02
CA GLY A 367 9.24 20.26 33.96
C GLY A 367 9.22 19.25 35.10
N SER A 368 10.44 18.88 35.51
CA SER A 368 10.76 18.13 36.71
C SER A 368 10.09 18.71 37.94
N GLY A 369 9.08 18.00 38.47
CA GLY A 369 8.46 18.25 39.77
C GLY A 369 8.52 17.00 40.64
N THR A 370 9.43 17.02 41.61
CA THR A 370 9.59 16.02 42.67
C THR A 370 8.33 15.86 43.53
N GLY A 371 7.87 14.64 43.83
CA GLY A 371 6.82 14.45 44.83
C GLY A 371 6.31 13.02 45.04
N SER A 372 6.92 12.34 46.01
CA SER A 372 6.45 11.20 46.85
C SER A 372 5.29 10.31 46.38
N GLY A 373 5.57 9.00 46.29
CA GLY A 373 4.61 7.97 45.95
C GLY A 373 3.57 7.57 47.00
N ARG A 374 2.74 6.61 46.61
CA ARG A 374 2.08 5.57 47.42
C ARG A 374 1.55 4.50 46.46
N GLY A 375 1.90 3.25 46.74
CA GLY A 375 1.42 2.09 45.99
C GLY A 375 0.03 1.63 46.44
N HIS A 376 -0.57 0.80 45.59
CA HIS A 376 -1.63 -0.21 45.78
C HIS A 376 -2.29 -0.42 44.41
N ASP A 377 -2.85 -1.54 44.04
CA ASP A 377 -2.70 -2.96 44.36
C ASP A 377 -3.46 -3.65 43.21
N ARG A 378 -3.00 -4.82 42.75
CA ARG A 378 -3.64 -5.53 41.64
C ARG A 378 -4.91 -6.22 42.15
N GLY A 379 -6.05 -5.91 41.54
CA GLY A 379 -7.32 -6.60 41.78
C GLY A 379 -7.95 -7.08 40.47
N ALA A 380 -7.78 -8.36 40.17
CA ALA A 380 -8.57 -9.09 39.18
C ALA A 380 -9.97 -9.37 39.74
N VAL A 381 -11.01 -9.20 38.93
CA VAL A 381 -12.35 -9.74 39.21
C VAL A 381 -12.91 -10.30 37.92
N GLY A 382 -13.29 -11.58 37.96
CA GLY A 382 -13.93 -12.31 36.87
C GLY A 382 -15.42 -12.52 37.08
N TYR A 383 -16.00 -13.14 36.03
CA TYR A 383 -17.31 -13.80 35.91
C TYR A 383 -18.57 -12.91 35.95
N ASP A 384 -19.42 -12.98 34.91
CA ASP A 384 -20.46 -14.01 34.87
C ASP A 384 -21.20 -14.09 33.52
N THR A 385 -21.39 -15.32 33.07
CA THR A 385 -22.26 -15.74 31.98
C THR A 385 -23.66 -15.99 32.52
N HIS A 386 -24.70 -15.46 31.84
CA HIS A 386 -26.08 -15.91 32.04
C HIS A 386 -26.77 -16.17 30.71
N GLU A 387 -27.01 -17.46 30.44
CA GLU A 387 -28.05 -17.96 29.55
C GLU A 387 -29.44 -17.70 30.14
N GLY A 388 -30.40 -17.39 29.27
CA GLY A 388 -31.82 -17.32 29.60
C GLY A 388 -32.69 -17.27 28.33
N ALA A 389 -33.18 -18.44 27.92
CA ALA A 389 -34.12 -18.62 26.82
C ALA A 389 -35.58 -18.31 27.22
N LEU A 390 -36.41 -17.80 26.28
CA LEU A 390 -37.70 -18.41 25.81
C LEU A 390 -38.71 -17.40 25.20
N ARG A 391 -39.17 -17.78 23.98
CA ARG A 391 -40.54 -17.75 23.40
C ARG A 391 -41.16 -16.51 22.71
N ARG A 392 -41.31 -16.67 21.38
CA ARG A 392 -42.49 -16.58 20.47
C ARG A 392 -43.58 -15.48 20.66
N GLY A 393 -43.84 -14.75 19.56
CA GLY A 393 -45.18 -14.26 19.16
C GLY A 393 -45.17 -12.95 18.32
N GLY A 394 -45.51 -13.01 17.03
CA GLY A 394 -45.90 -11.81 16.22
C GLY A 394 -47.41 -11.51 16.30
N PRO A 395 -48.08 -10.78 15.37
CA PRO A 395 -47.61 -9.94 14.24
C PRO A 395 -48.39 -8.58 14.06
N ALA A 396 -48.17 -7.89 12.92
CA ALA A 396 -48.89 -6.74 12.29
C ALA A 396 -48.57 -5.33 12.85
N GLY A 397 -48.29 -4.24 12.12
CA GLY A 397 -48.53 -3.71 10.75
C GLY A 397 -48.91 -2.20 10.94
N PRO A 398 -49.07 -1.30 9.92
CA PRO A 398 -48.59 -1.27 8.54
C PRO A 398 -47.62 -0.08 8.25
N GLU A 399 -46.99 -0.13 7.07
CA GLU A 399 -46.18 0.94 6.48
C GLU A 399 -47.06 2.10 5.97
N GLU A 400 -46.74 3.34 6.36
CA GLU A 400 -47.29 4.54 5.77
C GLU A 400 -46.22 5.20 4.89
N ARG A 401 -46.33 4.99 3.57
CA ARG A 401 -45.56 5.70 2.55
C ARG A 401 -46.07 7.12 2.43
N VAL A 402 -45.29 8.09 2.88
CA VAL A 402 -45.48 9.49 2.52
C VAL A 402 -44.52 9.84 1.38
N HIS A 403 -45.10 9.96 0.19
CA HIS A 403 -44.50 10.66 -0.93
C HIS A 403 -44.40 12.15 -0.60
N LEU A 404 -43.18 12.70 -0.55
CA LEU A 404 -42.95 14.12 -0.77
C LEU A 404 -42.14 14.26 -2.06
N SER A 405 -42.88 14.67 -3.09
CA SER A 405 -42.34 15.15 -4.35
C SER A 405 -42.08 16.64 -4.19
N GLY A 406 -40.88 17.06 -4.56
CA GLY A 406 -40.50 18.47 -4.57
C GLY A 406 -39.00 18.60 -4.64
N GLU A 407 -38.46 18.59 -5.86
CA GLU A 407 -37.52 19.61 -6.32
C GLU A 407 -37.10 19.38 -7.77
N SER A 408 -37.53 20.33 -8.61
CA SER A 408 -36.78 20.99 -9.68
C SER A 408 -35.61 20.24 -10.34
N GLN A 409 -35.83 19.87 -11.60
CA GLN A 409 -34.77 19.71 -12.58
C GLN A 409 -34.04 21.04 -12.82
N PRO A 410 -32.75 20.97 -13.17
CA PRO A 410 -32.29 21.70 -14.33
C PRO A 410 -31.73 20.76 -15.41
N GLU A 411 -32.23 20.98 -16.62
CA GLU A 411 -31.75 20.42 -17.87
C GLU A 411 -30.33 20.91 -18.22
N GLY A 412 -29.58 20.03 -18.89
CA GLY A 412 -28.69 20.41 -19.98
C GLY A 412 -27.22 20.53 -19.62
N TYR A 413 -26.40 19.59 -20.11
CA TYR A 413 -25.44 19.90 -21.18
C TYR A 413 -24.97 18.61 -21.87
N MET A 414 -25.17 18.57 -23.19
CA MET A 414 -24.61 17.61 -24.13
C MET A 414 -23.09 17.81 -24.31
N LYS A 415 -22.36 16.71 -24.44
CA LYS A 415 -21.07 16.59 -25.15
C LYS A 415 -21.22 17.03 -26.62
N PRO A 416 -20.17 17.51 -27.32
CA PRO A 416 -18.89 16.80 -27.52
C PRO A 416 -17.81 17.12 -26.49
#